data_AF-A0A819F5Y6-F1
#
_entry.id   AF-A0A819F5Y6-F1
#
_cell.length_a   1.000
_cell.length_b   1.000
_cell.length_c   1.000
_cell.angle_alpha   90.00
_cell.angle_beta   90.00
_cell.angle_gamma   90.00
#
_symmetry.space_group_name_H-M   'P 1'
#
loop_
_entity.id
_entity.type
_entity.pdbx_description
1 polymer ?
#
loop_
_entity_poly.entity_id
_entity_poly.type
_entity_poly.pdbx_seq_one_letter_code
_entity_poly.pdbx_strand_id
1 'polypeptide(L)'
;MNLSAWIDLQGLFVELPIMISFIPEGWAIPSVIGLCLCAANIMPAVVAILRWYQGKRFSEIPYIYIIIIIGIVSCCVLAFSWQKTTYLFGRERSLWLIGSAFTLCMLDSTSSLVFFDYMKRFRIRYLTAVFLGEGLTGVIPTLLLLAQGSGGEAICVKSNNDTTLEPIFTQPRFSVTIYMLLIASIIIASLIAFVLLRWTNIVSLADATEPTKLNDSTTKTTSDAGENSPMVPVVELFKPSKPVKHIATSSFICLLCINTYNSFVLYGILPSLSTYSLLPYGQKVFYYFCLLNPLSYSLALLVSVKWATLSVFITIIGTIIGSILAVFIIIIATQSPCPWWADTLHGALIMLVIWFLMTVIIAYLRITTGNFIKGEWSEEKVFKMFQRNHRSAFGIGHTRTRSGYQTNIGGYPQWEIVSGKVVSSRNSADVFHGNEILEVSVVNASLMDAPSILLGRQKIRLQAGQRFPIRFQFYYDKSRAGPGYGGRTMQVRITNYNGHLLYINDMQTPLKHNVKIDVKRV
;
A
#
# COMPACT_ATOMS: atom_id res chain seq x y z
N MET A 1 -5.43 11.72 3.03
CA MET A 1 -5.46 10.71 1.96
C MET A 1 -5.88 9.34 2.48
N ASN A 2 -5.04 8.56 3.18
CA ASN A 2 -5.44 7.19 3.59
C ASN A 2 -6.63 7.12 4.55
N LEU A 3 -6.89 8.19 5.31
CA LEU A 3 -8.11 8.26 6.12
C LEU A 3 -9.38 8.12 5.28
N SER A 4 -9.39 8.57 4.02
CA SER A 4 -10.57 8.47 3.15
C SER A 4 -10.60 7.18 2.32
N ALA A 5 -9.81 6.16 2.66
CA ALA A 5 -9.73 4.94 1.86
C ALA A 5 -10.87 3.94 2.16
N TRP A 6 -11.34 3.93 3.41
CA TRP A 6 -12.31 2.95 3.93
C TRP A 6 -13.32 3.56 4.91
N ILE A 7 -13.22 4.87 5.22
CA ILE A 7 -13.99 5.51 6.28
C ILE A 7 -15.49 5.62 5.96
N ASP A 8 -15.82 5.73 4.69
CA ASP A 8 -17.16 5.74 4.12
C ASP A 8 -17.86 4.39 4.28
N LEU A 9 -17.28 3.29 3.79
CA LEU A 9 -17.90 1.98 3.97
C LEU A 9 -17.95 1.57 5.44
N GLN A 10 -16.87 1.82 6.20
CA GLN A 10 -16.87 1.53 7.64
C GLN A 10 -17.91 2.38 8.37
N GLY A 11 -18.04 3.66 8.04
CA GLY A 11 -19.09 4.52 8.60
C GLY A 11 -20.49 4.02 8.26
N LEU A 12 -20.72 3.58 7.02
CA LEU A 12 -21.99 2.97 6.64
C LEU A 12 -22.28 1.71 7.46
N PHE A 13 -21.31 0.78 7.60
CA PHE A 13 -21.50 -0.44 8.39
C PHE A 13 -21.81 -0.16 9.86
N VAL A 14 -21.12 0.82 10.45
CA VAL A 14 -21.33 1.24 11.83
C VAL A 14 -22.74 1.81 12.03
N GLU A 15 -23.29 2.50 11.04
CA GLU A 15 -24.60 3.16 11.09
C GLU A 15 -25.79 2.22 10.81
N LEU A 16 -25.54 1.02 10.27
CA LEU A 16 -26.58 0.05 9.92
C LEU A 16 -27.58 -0.26 11.03
N PRO A 17 -27.20 -0.44 12.32
CA PRO A 17 -28.15 -0.74 13.39
C PRO A 17 -29.28 0.29 13.57
N ILE A 18 -29.07 1.53 13.14
CA ILE A 18 -30.09 2.59 13.15
C ILE A 18 -30.91 2.53 11.86
N MET A 19 -30.25 2.41 10.70
CA MET A 19 -30.89 2.48 9.38
C MET A 19 -31.90 1.35 9.14
N ILE A 20 -31.60 0.14 9.61
CA ILE A 20 -32.44 -1.07 9.45
C ILE A 20 -33.88 -0.89 9.93
N SER A 21 -34.15 -0.04 10.92
CA SER A 21 -35.50 0.16 11.45
C SER A 21 -36.37 1.03 10.53
N PHE A 22 -35.77 1.72 9.56
CA PHE A 22 -36.44 2.69 8.69
C PHE A 22 -36.45 2.31 7.20
N ILE A 23 -35.76 1.23 6.82
CA ILE A 23 -35.61 0.80 5.41
C ILE A 23 -36.38 -0.50 5.15
N PRO A 24 -36.96 -0.69 3.95
CA PRO A 24 -37.89 -1.79 3.68
C PRO A 24 -37.22 -3.17 3.70
N GLU A 25 -35.92 -3.26 3.43
CA GLU A 25 -35.16 -4.51 3.50
C GLU A 25 -34.84 -4.96 4.94
N GLY A 26 -34.95 -4.06 5.92
CA GLY A 26 -34.65 -4.32 7.32
C GLY A 26 -33.30 -4.99 7.53
N TRP A 27 -33.31 -6.10 8.25
CA TRP A 27 -32.13 -6.87 8.64
C TRP A 27 -31.39 -7.56 7.50
N ALA A 28 -31.92 -7.57 6.28
CA ALA A 28 -31.20 -8.12 5.14
C ALA A 28 -30.10 -7.18 4.61
N ILE A 29 -30.12 -5.89 4.99
CA ILE A 29 -29.25 -4.85 4.40
C ILE A 29 -27.76 -5.08 4.63
N PRO A 30 -27.29 -5.40 5.85
CA PRO A 30 -25.87 -5.67 6.06
C PRO A 30 -25.38 -6.86 5.20
N SER A 31 -26.22 -7.88 5.01
CA SER A 31 -25.92 -8.99 4.10
C SER A 31 -25.87 -8.56 2.64
N VAL A 32 -26.79 -7.70 2.18
CA VAL A 32 -26.80 -7.15 0.81
C VAL A 32 -25.55 -6.31 0.55
N ILE A 33 -25.15 -5.46 1.49
CA ILE A 33 -23.92 -4.66 1.38
C ILE A 33 -22.68 -5.56 1.40
N GLY A 34 -22.67 -6.63 2.22
CA GLY A 34 -21.60 -7.65 2.20
C GLY A 34 -21.43 -8.32 0.84
N LEU A 35 -22.54 -8.63 0.15
CA LEU A 35 -22.51 -9.14 -1.23
C LEU A 35 -22.02 -8.08 -2.23
N CYS A 36 -22.41 -6.81 -2.04
CA CYS A 36 -21.90 -5.69 -2.84
C CYS A 36 -20.38 -5.56 -2.71
N LEU A 37 -19.84 -5.69 -1.50
CA LEU A 37 -18.40 -5.69 -1.24
C LEU A 37 -17.69 -6.86 -1.96
N CYS A 38 -18.31 -8.05 -1.95
CA CYS A 38 -17.76 -9.19 -2.68
C CYS A 38 -17.69 -8.93 -4.19
N ALA A 39 -18.77 -8.40 -4.77
CA ALA A 39 -18.85 -8.05 -6.20
C ALA A 39 -17.89 -6.90 -6.58
N ALA A 40 -17.65 -5.95 -5.67
CA ALA A 40 -16.76 -4.82 -5.88
C ALA A 40 -15.28 -5.22 -6.05
N ASN A 41 -14.86 -6.42 -5.62
CA ASN A 41 -13.51 -6.95 -5.82
C ASN A 41 -13.11 -7.12 -7.30
N ILE A 42 -14.06 -7.00 -8.24
CA ILE A 42 -13.77 -6.91 -9.67
C ILE A 42 -12.93 -5.65 -9.98
N MET A 43 -13.10 -4.56 -9.24
CA MET A 43 -12.45 -3.28 -9.53
C MET A 43 -10.91 -3.32 -9.40
N PRO A 44 -10.31 -3.93 -8.35
CA PRO A 44 -8.87 -4.21 -8.33
C PRO A 44 -8.34 -4.97 -9.55
N ALA A 45 -9.11 -5.95 -10.06
CA ALA A 45 -8.73 -6.69 -11.26
C ALA A 45 -8.75 -5.78 -12.50
N VAL A 46 -9.75 -4.92 -12.62
CA VAL A 46 -9.82 -3.89 -13.68
C VAL A 46 -8.61 -2.96 -13.62
N VAL A 47 -8.21 -2.49 -12.44
CA VAL A 47 -7.01 -1.65 -12.29
C VAL A 47 -5.73 -2.40 -12.65
N ALA A 48 -5.61 -3.68 -12.29
CA ALA A 48 -4.46 -4.51 -12.68
C ALA A 48 -4.36 -4.67 -14.21
N ILE A 49 -5.49 -4.89 -14.90
CA ILE A 49 -5.55 -4.99 -16.36
C ILE A 49 -5.21 -3.63 -17.00
N LEU A 50 -5.76 -2.53 -16.49
CA LEU A 50 -5.46 -1.18 -16.96
C LEU A 50 -3.97 -0.86 -16.86
N ARG A 51 -3.31 -1.27 -15.77
CA ARG A 51 -1.86 -1.10 -15.60
C ARG A 51 -1.06 -1.93 -16.58
N TRP A 52 -1.48 -3.18 -16.81
CA TRP A 52 -0.84 -4.04 -17.79
C TRP A 52 -0.91 -3.43 -19.20
N TYR A 53 -2.06 -2.87 -19.57
CA TYR A 53 -2.26 -2.22 -20.87
C TYR A 53 -1.51 -0.88 -21.00
N GLN A 54 -1.55 -0.03 -19.96
CA GLN A 54 -0.97 1.32 -20.01
C GLN A 54 0.54 1.35 -19.70
N GLY A 55 1.10 0.30 -19.09
CA GLY A 55 2.51 0.18 -18.75
C GLY A 55 3.05 1.42 -18.02
N LYS A 56 4.11 2.03 -18.57
CA LYS A 56 4.76 3.23 -18.00
C LYS A 56 3.91 4.52 -18.07
N ARG A 57 2.78 4.53 -18.77
CA ARG A 57 1.88 5.69 -18.86
C ARG A 57 0.87 5.76 -17.72
N PHE A 58 0.77 4.72 -16.88
CA PHE A 58 -0.14 4.72 -15.74
C PHE A 58 0.31 5.77 -14.71
N SER A 59 -0.49 6.81 -14.54
CA SER A 59 -0.34 7.80 -13.47
C SER A 59 -1.43 7.58 -12.44
N GLU A 60 -1.06 7.37 -11.18
CA GLU A 60 -1.95 7.09 -10.05
C GLU A 60 -2.77 8.33 -9.65
N ILE A 61 -2.21 9.52 -9.88
CA ILE A 61 -2.77 10.82 -9.46
C ILE A 61 -4.19 11.05 -9.96
N PRO A 62 -4.52 10.93 -11.26
CA PRO A 62 -5.89 11.11 -11.74
C PRO A 62 -6.86 10.13 -11.10
N TYR A 63 -6.45 8.88 -10.88
CA TYR A 63 -7.30 7.88 -10.23
C TYR A 63 -7.57 8.22 -8.76
N ILE A 64 -6.60 8.80 -8.04
CA ILE A 64 -6.82 9.27 -6.65
C ILE A 64 -7.90 10.35 -6.63
N TYR A 65 -7.83 11.34 -7.52
CA TYR A 65 -8.85 12.38 -7.61
C TYR A 65 -10.23 11.82 -7.94
N ILE A 66 -10.31 10.92 -8.93
CA ILE A 66 -11.56 10.26 -9.32
C ILE A 66 -12.15 9.50 -8.13
N ILE A 67 -11.35 8.70 -7.42
CA ILE A 67 -11.82 7.90 -6.29
C ILE A 67 -12.39 8.79 -5.19
N ILE A 68 -11.66 9.84 -4.79
CA ILE A 68 -12.09 10.71 -3.69
C ILE A 68 -13.33 11.53 -4.09
N ILE A 69 -13.39 12.06 -5.32
CA ILE A 69 -14.55 12.86 -5.79
C ILE A 69 -15.81 11.99 -5.87
N ILE A 70 -15.72 10.80 -6.48
CA ILE A 70 -16.86 9.89 -6.55
C ILE A 70 -17.26 9.43 -5.14
N GLY A 71 -16.31 9.23 -4.21
CA GLY A 71 -16.60 8.93 -2.81
C GLY A 71 -17.40 10.04 -2.13
N ILE A 72 -16.99 11.30 -2.29
CA ILE A 72 -17.74 12.47 -1.75
C ILE A 72 -19.16 12.51 -2.31
N VAL A 73 -19.31 12.38 -3.63
CA VAL A 73 -20.62 12.39 -4.29
C VAL A 73 -21.49 11.24 -3.77
N SER A 74 -20.94 10.02 -3.67
CA SER A 74 -21.66 8.84 -3.18
C SER A 74 -22.10 9.01 -1.73
N CYS A 75 -21.24 9.53 -0.85
CA CYS A 75 -21.60 9.83 0.54
C CYS A 75 -22.67 10.93 0.64
N CYS A 76 -22.60 11.97 -0.20
CA CYS A 76 -23.63 13.01 -0.21
C CYS A 76 -24.98 12.48 -0.71
N VAL A 77 -24.97 11.70 -1.80
CA VAL A 77 -26.18 11.03 -2.31
C VAL A 77 -26.76 10.16 -1.22
N LEU A 78 -25.95 9.30 -0.59
CA LEU A 78 -26.37 8.46 0.52
C LEU A 78 -26.99 9.29 1.67
N ALA A 79 -26.35 10.38 2.10
CA ALA A 79 -26.84 11.25 3.16
C ALA A 79 -28.25 11.81 2.91
N PHE A 80 -28.58 12.17 1.67
CA PHE A 80 -29.88 12.76 1.32
C PHE A 80 -30.92 11.76 0.78
N SER A 81 -30.50 10.55 0.41
CA SER A 81 -31.36 9.57 -0.26
C SER A 81 -31.48 8.23 0.46
N TRP A 82 -30.86 8.04 1.64
CA TRP A 82 -30.90 6.78 2.36
C TRP A 82 -32.32 6.29 2.73
N GLN A 83 -33.28 7.20 2.98
CA GLN A 83 -34.69 6.85 3.22
C GLN A 83 -35.53 6.74 1.95
N LYS A 84 -35.03 7.16 0.79
CA LYS A 84 -35.81 7.17 -0.45
C LYS A 84 -35.95 5.75 -0.98
N THR A 85 -37.19 5.26 -1.02
CA THR A 85 -37.53 3.95 -1.59
C THR A 85 -38.04 4.11 -3.02
N THR A 86 -37.84 3.05 -3.81
CA THR A 86 -38.33 2.92 -5.17
C THR A 86 -39.02 1.58 -5.32
N TYR A 87 -40.15 1.54 -6.03
CA TYR A 87 -40.90 0.30 -6.24
C TYR A 87 -40.28 -0.51 -7.39
N LEU A 88 -39.77 -1.72 -7.08
CA LEU A 88 -39.11 -2.60 -8.03
C LEU A 88 -39.51 -4.06 -7.76
N PHE A 89 -39.83 -4.83 -8.80
CA PHE A 89 -40.27 -6.23 -8.70
C PHE A 89 -41.40 -6.47 -7.67
N GLY A 90 -42.37 -5.55 -7.62
CA GLY A 90 -43.51 -5.67 -6.73
C GLY A 90 -43.23 -5.39 -5.25
N ARG A 91 -42.03 -4.89 -4.89
CA ARG A 91 -41.66 -4.52 -3.51
C ARG A 91 -40.95 -3.17 -3.48
N GLU A 92 -41.07 -2.46 -2.36
CA GLU A 92 -40.26 -1.27 -2.10
C GLU A 92 -38.81 -1.67 -1.82
N ARG A 93 -37.87 -0.98 -2.47
CA ARG A 93 -36.43 -1.20 -2.34
C ARG A 93 -35.69 0.12 -2.19
N SER A 94 -34.67 0.15 -1.34
CA SER A 94 -33.78 1.29 -1.11
C SER A 94 -32.64 1.33 -2.15
N LEU A 95 -32.99 1.42 -3.44
CA LEU A 95 -32.01 1.36 -4.54
C LEU A 95 -30.94 2.45 -4.46
N TRP A 96 -31.28 3.64 -3.96
CA TRP A 96 -30.31 4.72 -3.77
C TRP A 96 -29.25 4.38 -2.73
N LEU A 97 -29.67 3.77 -1.61
CA LEU A 97 -28.78 3.30 -0.55
C LEU A 97 -27.87 2.19 -1.09
N ILE A 98 -28.45 1.15 -1.69
CA ILE A 98 -27.71 -0.02 -2.20
C ILE A 98 -26.76 0.39 -3.33
N GLY A 99 -27.20 1.23 -4.26
CA GLY A 99 -26.38 1.71 -5.38
C GLY A 99 -25.22 2.60 -4.91
N SER A 100 -25.46 3.48 -3.95
CA SER A 100 -24.40 4.29 -3.34
C SER A 100 -23.42 3.42 -2.56
N ALA A 101 -23.93 2.48 -1.74
CA ALA A 101 -23.11 1.52 -1.00
C ALA A 101 -22.23 0.67 -1.92
N PHE A 102 -22.77 0.18 -3.04
CA PHE A 102 -22.01 -0.56 -4.04
C PHE A 102 -20.90 0.30 -4.68
N THR A 103 -21.20 1.57 -4.95
CA THR A 103 -20.20 2.52 -5.45
C THR A 103 -19.08 2.71 -4.43
N LEU A 104 -19.41 2.92 -3.15
CA LEU A 104 -18.43 3.00 -2.06
C LEU A 104 -17.58 1.72 -1.96
N CYS A 105 -18.19 0.52 -2.02
CA CYS A 105 -17.45 -0.74 -2.04
C CYS A 105 -16.44 -0.84 -3.18
N MET A 106 -16.80 -0.38 -4.40
CA MET A 106 -15.89 -0.38 -5.55
C MET A 106 -14.71 0.59 -5.35
N LEU A 107 -14.99 1.77 -4.78
CA LEU A 107 -13.98 2.77 -4.48
C LEU A 107 -13.00 2.27 -3.42
N ASP A 108 -13.49 1.66 -2.34
CA ASP A 108 -12.69 1.20 -1.20
C ASP A 108 -11.80 0.02 -1.55
N SER A 109 -12.32 -0.90 -2.37
CA SER A 109 -11.53 -2.00 -2.91
C SER A 109 -10.35 -1.49 -3.75
N THR A 110 -10.52 -0.34 -4.41
CA THR A 110 -9.54 0.24 -5.33
C THR A 110 -8.59 1.22 -4.64
N SER A 111 -9.09 1.97 -3.66
CA SER A 111 -8.38 3.02 -2.95
C SER A 111 -7.13 2.48 -2.28
N SER A 112 -7.22 1.33 -1.60
CA SER A 112 -6.08 0.67 -0.97
C SER A 112 -4.96 0.40 -1.98
N LEU A 113 -5.27 -0.09 -3.18
CA LEU A 113 -4.25 -0.35 -4.19
C LEU A 113 -3.59 0.94 -4.68
N VAL A 114 -4.39 1.91 -5.12
CA VAL A 114 -3.89 3.13 -5.76
C VAL A 114 -3.17 4.04 -4.76
N PHE A 115 -3.69 4.16 -3.54
CA PHE A 115 -3.11 5.01 -2.50
C PHE A 115 -1.76 4.45 -2.04
N PHE A 116 -1.67 3.14 -1.78
CA PHE A 116 -0.38 2.54 -1.42
C PHE A 116 0.65 2.65 -2.53
N ASP A 117 0.25 2.53 -3.80
CA ASP A 117 1.17 2.71 -4.93
C ASP A 117 1.69 4.14 -5.05
N TYR A 118 0.82 5.13 -4.88
CA TYR A 118 1.26 6.52 -4.82
C TYR A 118 2.23 6.78 -3.65
N MET A 119 1.97 6.17 -2.49
CA MET A 119 2.83 6.32 -1.31
C MET A 119 4.21 5.66 -1.47
N LYS A 120 4.40 4.73 -2.42
CA LYS A 120 5.73 4.14 -2.71
C LYS A 120 6.77 5.17 -3.16
N ARG A 121 6.32 6.33 -3.66
CA ARG A 121 7.20 7.44 -4.07
C ARG A 121 7.76 8.22 -2.89
N PHE A 122 7.16 8.09 -1.72
CA PHE A 122 7.53 8.83 -0.54
C PHE A 122 8.49 8.02 0.34
N ARG A 123 9.31 8.72 1.11
CA ARG A 123 10.23 8.10 2.08
C ARG A 123 9.49 7.20 3.07
N ILE A 124 10.17 6.15 3.52
CA ILE A 124 9.63 5.15 4.45
C ILE A 124 9.08 5.76 5.75
N ARG A 125 9.63 6.90 6.21
CA ARG A 125 9.16 7.63 7.40
C ARG A 125 7.71 8.10 7.29
N TYR A 126 7.22 8.36 6.08
CA TYR A 126 5.84 8.79 5.86
C TYR A 126 4.84 7.62 5.87
N LEU A 127 5.30 6.37 5.80
CA LEU A 127 4.42 5.20 5.92
C LEU A 127 3.76 5.11 7.31
N THR A 128 4.40 5.63 8.36
CA THR A 128 3.78 5.70 9.69
C THR A 128 2.49 6.51 9.68
N ALA A 129 2.46 7.63 8.94
CA ALA A 129 1.25 8.44 8.78
C ALA A 129 0.17 7.73 7.94
N VAL A 130 0.58 6.88 6.98
CA VAL A 130 -0.34 6.04 6.21
C VAL A 130 -1.05 5.04 7.13
N PHE A 131 -0.30 4.30 7.93
CA PHE A 131 -0.85 3.33 8.87
C PHE A 131 -1.69 3.98 9.97
N LEU A 132 -1.31 5.17 10.45
CA LEU A 132 -2.15 5.94 11.35
C LEU A 132 -3.50 6.28 10.70
N GLY A 133 -3.47 6.74 9.43
CA GLY A 133 -4.68 7.02 8.66
C GLY A 133 -5.59 5.80 8.53
N GLU A 134 -5.02 4.64 8.17
CA GLU A 134 -5.73 3.35 8.10
C GLU A 134 -6.36 2.96 9.45
N GLY A 135 -5.63 3.06 10.57
CA GLY A 135 -6.18 2.77 11.89
C GLY A 135 -7.32 3.71 12.30
N LEU A 136 -7.26 4.98 11.89
CA LEU A 136 -8.31 5.96 12.20
C LEU A 136 -9.60 5.75 11.39
N THR A 137 -9.56 5.02 10.27
CA THR A 137 -10.76 4.76 9.44
C THR A 137 -11.87 4.02 10.18
N GLY A 138 -11.52 3.13 11.12
CA GLY A 138 -12.50 2.44 11.97
C GLY A 138 -12.83 3.20 13.25
N VAL A 139 -11.86 3.94 13.81
CA VAL A 139 -12.03 4.65 15.10
C VAL A 139 -12.96 5.85 14.95
N ILE A 140 -12.78 6.69 13.92
CA ILE A 140 -13.56 7.93 13.80
C ILE A 140 -15.06 7.67 13.64
N PRO A 141 -15.52 6.79 12.73
CA PRO A 141 -16.95 6.50 12.59
C PRO A 141 -17.56 5.88 13.86
N THR A 142 -16.77 5.09 14.60
CA THR A 142 -17.18 4.53 15.90
C THR A 142 -17.36 5.62 16.96
N LEU A 143 -16.46 6.60 17.04
CA LEU A 143 -16.60 7.75 17.94
C LEU A 143 -17.81 8.61 17.59
N LEU A 144 -18.07 8.81 16.29
CA LEU A 144 -19.26 9.51 15.83
C LEU A 144 -20.54 8.77 16.22
N LEU A 145 -20.59 7.44 16.08
CA LEU A 145 -21.73 6.63 16.51
C LEU A 145 -21.94 6.71 18.03
N LEU A 146 -20.86 6.63 18.83
CA LEU A 146 -20.97 6.81 20.28
C LEU A 146 -21.50 8.20 20.66
N ALA A 147 -21.09 9.24 19.94
CA ALA A 147 -21.60 10.60 20.13
C ALA A 147 -23.08 10.71 19.73
N GLN A 148 -23.50 10.02 18.67
CA GLN A 148 -24.87 9.93 18.18
C GLN A 148 -25.79 9.17 19.16
N GLY A 149 -25.25 8.14 19.80
CA GLY A 149 -25.95 7.29 20.76
C GLY A 149 -26.74 6.16 20.11
N SER A 150 -27.19 5.21 20.94
CA SER A 150 -28.00 4.08 20.50
C SER A 150 -29.41 4.55 20.11
N GLY A 151 -29.67 4.65 18.81
CA GLY A 151 -31.01 4.85 18.25
C GLY A 151 -31.58 3.56 17.63
N GLY A 152 -32.89 3.53 17.41
CA GLY A 152 -33.56 2.47 16.67
C GLY A 152 -34.06 1.28 17.50
N GLU A 153 -33.95 1.32 18.83
CA GLU A 153 -34.55 0.29 19.71
C GLU A 153 -36.06 0.47 19.77
N ALA A 154 -36.83 -0.59 19.49
CA ALA A 154 -38.28 -0.57 19.56
C ALA A 154 -38.76 -0.73 21.01
N ILE A 155 -39.33 0.33 21.58
CA ILE A 155 -40.04 0.30 22.85
C ILE A 155 -41.52 0.05 22.55
N CYS A 156 -42.06 -1.07 23.01
CA CYS A 156 -43.49 -1.36 22.87
C CYS A 156 -44.28 -0.56 23.91
N VAL A 157 -45.05 0.43 23.46
CA VAL A 157 -45.94 1.22 24.31
C VAL A 157 -47.38 0.82 23.99
N LYS A 158 -48.24 0.77 25.01
CA LYS A 158 -49.67 0.49 24.78
C LYS A 158 -50.30 1.66 24.01
N SER A 159 -51.06 1.34 22.98
CA SER A 159 -51.85 2.30 22.22
C SER A 159 -52.94 2.91 23.11
N ASN A 160 -53.48 4.08 22.72
CA ASN A 160 -54.46 4.84 23.51
C ASN A 160 -55.75 4.06 23.84
N ASN A 161 -56.04 2.99 23.08
CA ASN A 161 -57.18 2.11 23.31
C ASN A 161 -56.84 0.88 24.18
N ASP A 162 -55.64 0.82 24.78
CA ASP A 162 -55.13 -0.22 25.71
C ASP A 162 -55.18 -1.67 25.19
N THR A 163 -55.48 -1.85 23.91
CA THR A 163 -55.76 -3.15 23.26
C THR A 163 -54.67 -3.58 22.28
N THR A 164 -53.81 -2.65 21.85
CA THR A 164 -52.70 -2.91 20.91
C THR A 164 -51.39 -2.35 21.45
N LEU A 165 -50.28 -3.07 21.24
CA LEU A 165 -48.93 -2.58 21.53
C LEU A 165 -48.35 -1.99 20.24
N GLU A 166 -47.92 -0.74 20.30
CA GLU A 166 -47.28 -0.05 19.18
C GLU A 166 -45.77 0.10 19.44
N PRO A 167 -44.90 -0.29 18.49
CA PRO A 167 -43.45 -0.11 18.64
C PRO A 167 -43.06 1.35 18.36
N ILE A 168 -42.51 2.03 19.36
CA ILE A 168 -41.92 3.36 19.23
C ILE A 168 -40.40 3.20 19.21
N PHE A 169 -39.76 3.64 18.13
CA PHE A 169 -38.31 3.57 17.99
C PHE A 169 -37.61 4.74 18.70
N THR A 170 -36.59 4.44 19.50
CA THR A 170 -35.75 5.47 20.13
C THR A 170 -35.02 6.29 19.07
N GLN A 171 -34.99 7.61 19.23
CA GLN A 171 -34.29 8.48 18.28
C GLN A 171 -32.83 8.70 18.70
N PRO A 172 -31.88 8.70 17.75
CA PRO A 172 -30.51 9.12 18.01
C PRO A 172 -30.43 10.62 18.30
N ARG A 173 -29.34 11.08 18.94
CA ARG A 173 -29.11 12.51 19.25
C ARG A 173 -29.03 13.38 18.00
N PHE A 174 -28.57 12.82 16.90
CA PHE A 174 -28.59 13.47 15.58
C PHE A 174 -28.88 12.44 14.49
N SER A 175 -29.40 12.91 13.35
CA SER A 175 -29.84 12.07 12.24
C SER A 175 -28.68 11.41 11.47
N VAL A 176 -28.96 10.24 10.89
CA VAL A 176 -28.10 9.50 9.95
C VAL A 176 -27.57 10.41 8.83
N THR A 177 -28.38 11.36 8.36
CA THR A 177 -27.96 12.35 7.35
C THR A 177 -26.79 13.21 7.83
N ILE A 178 -26.84 13.69 9.08
CA ILE A 178 -25.75 14.48 9.67
C ILE A 178 -24.51 13.62 9.83
N TYR A 179 -24.68 12.37 10.29
CA TYR A 179 -23.58 11.40 10.37
C TYR A 179 -22.84 11.25 9.04
N MET A 180 -23.59 10.96 7.95
CA MET A 180 -23.01 10.77 6.62
C MET A 180 -22.36 12.04 6.07
N LEU A 181 -22.90 13.23 6.37
CA LEU A 181 -22.28 14.51 6.02
C LEU A 181 -20.97 14.76 6.78
N LEU A 182 -20.88 14.34 8.06
CA LEU A 182 -19.63 14.41 8.81
C LEU A 182 -18.57 13.51 8.19
N ILE A 183 -18.92 12.28 7.78
CA ILE A 183 -18.02 11.39 7.05
C ILE A 183 -17.58 12.02 5.72
N ALA A 184 -18.52 12.58 4.95
CA ALA A 184 -18.20 13.29 3.70
C ALA A 184 -17.26 14.47 3.93
N SER A 185 -17.41 15.22 5.03
CA SER A 185 -16.53 16.35 5.38
C SER A 185 -15.08 15.90 5.64
N ILE A 186 -14.88 14.72 6.23
CA ILE A 186 -13.56 14.13 6.46
C ILE A 186 -12.91 13.72 5.12
N ILE A 187 -13.71 13.19 4.19
CA ILE A 187 -13.25 12.85 2.84
C ILE A 187 -12.87 14.12 2.05
N ILE A 188 -13.65 15.19 2.18
CA ILE A 188 -13.32 16.51 1.59
C ILE A 188 -12.01 17.05 2.19
N ALA A 189 -11.82 16.98 3.51
CA ALA A 189 -10.56 17.37 4.14
C ALA A 189 -9.37 16.54 3.61
N SER A 190 -9.59 15.24 3.33
CA SER A 190 -8.60 14.36 2.69
C SER A 190 -8.25 14.82 1.27
N LEU A 191 -9.24 15.26 0.49
CA LEU A 191 -9.05 15.84 -0.85
C LEU A 191 -8.24 17.13 -0.80
N ILE A 192 -8.61 18.06 0.09
CA ILE A 192 -7.91 19.34 0.28
C ILE A 192 -6.46 19.07 0.67
N ALA A 193 -6.22 18.17 1.62
CA ALA A 193 -4.86 17.78 2.03
C ALA A 193 -4.05 17.20 0.86
N PHE A 194 -4.67 16.40 -0.01
CA PHE A 194 -4.00 15.88 -1.21
C PHE A 194 -3.67 16.97 -2.22
N VAL A 195 -4.60 17.91 -2.48
CA VAL A 195 -4.36 19.08 -3.34
C VAL A 195 -3.23 19.94 -2.80
N LEU A 196 -3.21 20.23 -1.49
CA LEU A 196 -2.15 20.99 -0.84
C LEU A 196 -0.80 20.30 -0.94
N LEU A 197 -0.75 18.98 -0.73
CA LEU A 197 0.46 18.18 -0.91
C LEU A 197 1.02 18.29 -2.34
N ARG A 198 0.13 18.36 -3.33
CA ARG A 198 0.51 18.51 -4.75
C ARG A 198 0.97 19.92 -5.07
N TRP A 199 0.33 20.93 -4.49
CA TRP A 199 0.65 22.33 -4.76
C TRP A 199 1.98 22.76 -4.13
N THR A 200 2.32 22.22 -2.95
CA THR A 200 3.44 22.73 -2.14
C THR A 200 4.85 22.32 -2.58
N ASN A 201 5.06 21.62 -3.71
CA ASN A 201 6.38 21.12 -4.15
C ASN A 201 7.20 20.34 -3.08
N ILE A 202 6.63 20.01 -1.92
CA ILE A 202 7.28 19.27 -0.82
C ILE A 202 7.78 17.91 -1.31
N VAL A 203 7.07 17.31 -2.29
CA VAL A 203 7.49 16.07 -2.96
C VAL A 203 8.85 16.23 -3.64
N SER A 204 9.11 17.36 -4.29
CA SER A 204 10.41 17.64 -4.95
C SER A 204 11.56 17.86 -3.95
N LEU A 205 11.27 18.44 -2.78
CA LEU A 205 12.24 18.61 -1.70
C LEU A 205 12.51 17.30 -0.93
N ALA A 206 11.48 16.47 -0.76
CA ALA A 206 11.59 15.17 -0.10
C ALA A 206 12.42 14.17 -0.93
N ASP A 207 12.43 14.27 -2.26
CA ASP A 207 13.32 13.46 -3.10
C ASP A 207 14.76 14.00 -3.15
N ALA A 208 14.97 15.31 -2.99
CA ALA A 208 16.28 15.96 -3.15
C ALA A 208 17.24 15.82 -1.94
N THR A 209 16.74 15.46 -0.75
CA THR A 209 17.49 15.64 0.52
C THR A 209 18.04 14.34 1.14
N GLU A 210 18.58 13.39 0.38
CA GLU A 210 19.49 12.38 0.95
C GLU A 210 20.80 12.29 0.15
N PRO A 211 21.89 12.90 0.65
CA PRO A 211 23.22 12.39 0.36
C PRO A 211 23.37 11.06 1.09
N THR A 212 23.82 10.06 0.34
CA THR A 212 24.25 8.74 0.81
C THR A 212 25.15 8.87 2.04
N LYS A 213 24.63 8.61 3.24
CA LYS A 213 25.48 8.31 4.41
C LYS A 213 25.90 6.84 4.31
N LEU A 214 26.86 6.58 3.42
CA LEU A 214 27.79 5.48 3.59
C LEU A 214 28.98 6.03 4.36
N ASN A 215 29.35 5.34 5.44
CA ASN A 215 30.65 5.27 6.13
C ASN A 215 30.39 5.16 7.63
N ASP A 216 31.17 4.48 8.45
CA ASP A 216 32.12 3.39 8.33
C ASP A 216 32.35 3.03 9.81
N SER A 217 32.49 1.76 10.15
CA SER A 217 32.82 1.41 11.53
C SER A 217 34.28 1.80 11.76
N THR A 218 34.60 2.51 12.83
CA THR A 218 35.66 2.17 13.82
C THR A 218 35.91 3.35 14.79
N THR A 219 36.22 2.98 16.04
CA THR A 219 36.88 3.71 17.13
C THR A 219 36.03 4.35 18.25
N LYS A 220 36.18 3.74 19.44
CA LYS A 220 35.74 4.17 20.77
C LYS A 220 36.51 5.42 21.22
N THR A 221 35.89 6.34 21.98
CA THR A 221 36.22 6.69 23.39
C THR A 221 35.42 7.91 23.92
N THR A 222 34.85 7.73 25.13
CA THR A 222 34.60 8.68 26.26
C THR A 222 33.83 10.01 26.12
N SER A 223 32.75 10.10 26.92
CA SER A 223 32.22 11.23 27.77
C SER A 223 32.31 12.66 27.21
N ASP A 224 31.27 13.50 27.14
CA ASP A 224 30.46 13.99 28.27
C ASP A 224 29.36 14.95 27.75
N ALA A 225 28.31 15.10 28.58
CA ALA A 225 27.39 16.24 28.75
C ALA A 225 26.79 17.02 27.55
N GLY A 226 25.49 16.73 27.30
CA GLY A 226 24.39 17.70 27.43
C GLY A 226 24.14 18.76 26.34
N GLU A 227 23.07 18.57 25.55
CA GLU A 227 22.09 19.65 25.31
C GLU A 227 20.73 19.12 24.82
N ASN A 228 19.66 19.75 25.30
CA ASN A 228 18.28 19.30 25.28
C ASN A 228 17.56 19.56 23.95
N SER A 229 16.89 18.54 23.41
CA SER A 229 15.68 18.72 22.59
C SER A 229 14.81 17.45 22.65
N PRO A 230 13.55 17.50 23.12
CA PRO A 230 12.71 16.32 23.26
C PRO A 230 11.97 16.06 21.95
N MET A 231 12.65 15.46 20.97
CA MET A 231 11.97 14.64 19.97
C MET A 231 12.32 13.19 20.27
N VAL A 232 11.38 12.52 20.96
CA VAL A 232 11.35 11.07 21.15
C VAL A 232 11.76 10.37 19.84
N PRO A 233 12.65 9.37 19.87
CA PRO A 233 13.19 8.74 18.67
C PRO A 233 12.16 7.82 18.00
N VAL A 234 11.18 8.41 17.30
CA VAL A 234 10.19 7.67 16.47
C VAL A 234 10.87 7.07 15.22
N VAL A 235 12.10 7.48 14.91
CA VAL A 235 12.88 7.01 13.74
C VAL A 235 13.44 5.59 13.92
N GLU A 236 13.52 5.06 15.14
CA GLU A 236 13.97 3.67 15.35
C GLU A 236 12.87 2.62 15.24
N LEU A 237 11.59 3.03 15.16
CA LEU A 237 10.45 2.10 15.19
C LEU A 237 10.26 1.31 13.89
N PHE A 238 10.93 1.69 12.80
CA PHE A 238 10.87 1.01 11.51
C PHE A 238 12.23 1.03 10.81
N LYS A 239 13.23 0.38 11.42
CA LYS A 239 14.29 -0.19 10.60
C LYS A 239 13.63 -1.21 9.67
N PRO A 240 13.86 -1.20 8.34
CA PRO A 240 13.54 -2.37 7.53
C PRO A 240 14.16 -3.56 8.24
N SER A 241 13.38 -4.63 8.43
CA SER A 241 13.86 -5.84 9.07
C SER A 241 15.23 -6.17 8.47
N LYS A 242 16.19 -6.53 9.32
CA LYS A 242 17.47 -7.13 8.92
C LYS A 242 17.22 -8.07 7.73
N PRO A 243 18.11 -8.14 6.72
CA PRO A 243 17.89 -8.95 5.53
C PRO A 243 17.39 -10.33 5.95
N VAL A 244 16.12 -10.58 5.68
CA VAL A 244 15.44 -11.80 6.12
C VAL A 244 16.16 -12.94 5.41
N LYS A 245 16.49 -14.00 6.15
CA LYS A 245 17.03 -15.23 5.57
C LYS A 245 16.15 -15.61 4.39
N HIS A 246 16.75 -15.77 3.21
CA HIS A 246 16.06 -16.19 1.99
C HIS A 246 15.09 -17.34 2.30
N ILE A 247 13.79 -17.06 2.22
CA ILE A 247 12.75 -18.05 2.46
C ILE A 247 12.61 -18.95 1.23
N ALA A 248 12.42 -20.26 1.48
CA ALA A 248 12.12 -21.23 0.44
C ALA A 248 10.81 -20.86 -0.30
N THR A 249 10.80 -21.07 -1.63
CA THR A 249 9.65 -20.74 -2.49
C THR A 249 8.33 -21.36 -2.01
N SER A 250 8.37 -22.57 -1.43
CA SER A 250 7.19 -23.25 -0.86
C SER A 250 6.57 -22.49 0.31
N SER A 251 7.38 -21.99 1.24
CA SER A 251 6.91 -21.21 2.38
C SER A 251 6.33 -19.86 1.96
N PHE A 252 6.88 -19.24 0.90
CA PHE A 252 6.32 -18.01 0.34
C PHE A 252 4.93 -18.24 -0.28
N ILE A 253 4.77 -19.32 -1.06
CA ILE A 253 3.46 -19.71 -1.61
C ILE A 253 2.46 -20.03 -0.49
N CYS A 254 2.90 -20.75 0.55
CA CYS A 254 2.08 -21.04 1.72
C CYS A 254 1.56 -19.76 2.40
N LEU A 255 2.45 -18.79 2.66
CA LEU A 255 2.06 -17.49 3.23
C LEU A 255 1.10 -16.71 2.34
N LEU A 256 1.27 -16.77 1.01
CA LEU A 256 0.33 -16.14 0.06
C LEU A 256 -1.06 -16.79 0.13
N CYS A 257 -1.12 -18.12 0.20
CA CYS A 257 -2.38 -18.86 0.33
C CYS A 257 -3.07 -18.52 1.66
N ILE A 258 -2.32 -18.50 2.76
CA ILE A 258 -2.84 -18.14 4.08
C ILE A 258 -3.37 -16.69 4.10
N ASN A 259 -2.64 -15.74 3.53
CA ASN A 259 -3.08 -14.34 3.47
C ASN A 259 -4.35 -14.18 2.61
N THR A 260 -4.42 -14.91 1.48
CA THR A 260 -5.60 -14.93 0.61
C THR A 260 -6.81 -15.50 1.35
N TYR A 261 -6.64 -16.63 2.04
CA TYR A 261 -7.68 -17.24 2.85
C TYR A 261 -8.15 -16.33 3.99
N ASN A 262 -7.23 -15.74 4.76
CA ASN A 262 -7.56 -14.81 5.85
C ASN A 262 -8.31 -13.58 5.32
N SER A 263 -7.93 -13.06 4.15
CA SER A 263 -8.66 -11.96 3.51
C SER A 263 -10.06 -12.38 3.05
N PHE A 264 -10.21 -13.59 2.54
CA PHE A 264 -11.50 -14.14 2.10
C PHE A 264 -12.47 -14.35 3.26
N VAL A 265 -12.00 -14.88 4.39
CA VAL A 265 -12.82 -15.04 5.60
C VAL A 265 -13.29 -13.67 6.10
N LEU A 266 -12.37 -12.72 6.17
CA LEU A 266 -12.57 -11.43 6.82
C LEU A 266 -13.46 -10.46 6.03
N TYR A 267 -13.33 -10.43 4.70
CA TYR A 267 -14.08 -9.50 3.84
C TYR A 267 -15.07 -10.18 2.89
N GLY A 268 -15.01 -11.50 2.73
CA GLY A 268 -15.88 -12.26 1.84
C GLY A 268 -17.12 -12.79 2.55
N ILE A 269 -16.95 -13.91 3.27
CA ILE A 269 -18.09 -14.66 3.82
C ILE A 269 -18.68 -13.98 5.06
N LEU A 270 -17.84 -13.64 6.03
CA LEU A 270 -18.32 -13.30 7.37
C LEU A 270 -19.13 -12.00 7.45
N PRO A 271 -18.76 -10.88 6.79
CA PRO A 271 -19.57 -9.66 6.86
C PRO A 271 -21.03 -9.91 6.46
N SER A 272 -21.26 -10.75 5.44
CA SER A 272 -22.59 -11.10 4.95
C SER A 272 -23.41 -11.94 5.94
N LEU A 273 -22.73 -12.69 6.83
CA LEU A 273 -23.34 -13.54 7.86
C LEU A 273 -23.49 -12.86 9.22
N SER A 274 -22.94 -11.65 9.38
CA SER A 274 -22.94 -10.92 10.65
C SER A 274 -24.34 -10.79 11.25
N THR A 275 -25.32 -10.35 10.45
CA THR A 275 -26.71 -10.19 10.91
C THR A 275 -27.36 -11.51 11.31
N TYR A 276 -27.18 -12.58 10.53
CA TYR A 276 -27.75 -13.90 10.86
C TYR A 276 -27.17 -14.50 12.15
N SER A 277 -25.89 -14.22 12.42
CA SER A 277 -25.20 -14.72 13.62
C SER A 277 -25.47 -13.91 14.89
N LEU A 278 -25.84 -12.63 14.78
CA LEU A 278 -25.91 -11.71 15.94
C LEU A 278 -27.33 -11.27 16.27
N LEU A 279 -28.20 -11.16 15.27
CA LEU A 279 -29.57 -10.70 15.46
C LEU A 279 -30.40 -11.57 16.41
N PRO A 280 -30.28 -12.92 16.43
CA PRO A 280 -31.01 -13.75 17.39
C PRO A 280 -30.65 -13.53 18.87
N TYR A 281 -29.62 -12.72 19.15
CA TYR A 281 -29.24 -12.35 20.51
C TYR A 281 -29.70 -10.92 20.87
N GLY A 282 -30.36 -10.22 19.94
CA GLY A 282 -30.96 -8.90 20.13
C GLY A 282 -30.28 -7.76 19.35
N GLN A 283 -31.04 -6.70 19.09
CA GLN A 283 -30.58 -5.52 18.35
C GLN A 283 -29.39 -4.82 19.02
N LYS A 284 -29.34 -4.79 20.36
CA LYS A 284 -28.21 -4.23 21.12
C LYS A 284 -26.90 -4.96 20.84
N VAL A 285 -26.96 -6.28 20.65
CA VAL A 285 -25.77 -7.10 20.35
C VAL A 285 -25.23 -6.73 18.98
N PHE A 286 -26.10 -6.57 17.98
CA PHE A 286 -25.69 -6.11 16.66
C PHE A 286 -25.10 -4.68 16.69
N TYR A 287 -25.68 -3.78 17.48
CA TYR A 287 -25.11 -2.44 17.71
C TYR A 287 -23.70 -2.49 18.33
N TYR A 288 -23.49 -3.28 19.39
CA TYR A 288 -22.16 -3.43 19.99
C TYR A 288 -21.15 -4.09 19.06
N PHE A 289 -21.58 -5.04 18.23
CA PHE A 289 -20.72 -5.60 17.18
C PHE A 289 -20.27 -4.52 16.20
N CYS A 290 -21.18 -3.67 15.73
CA CYS A 290 -20.86 -2.58 14.82
C CYS A 290 -19.88 -1.58 15.43
N LEU A 291 -19.89 -1.39 16.76
CA LEU A 291 -18.87 -0.60 17.48
C LEU A 291 -17.53 -1.34 17.62
N LEU A 292 -17.55 -2.61 18.04
CA LEU A 292 -16.35 -3.37 18.40
C LEU A 292 -15.57 -3.86 17.18
N ASN A 293 -16.25 -4.18 16.08
CA ASN A 293 -15.63 -4.76 14.90
C ASN A 293 -14.59 -3.81 14.26
N PRO A 294 -14.89 -2.54 13.93
CA PRO A 294 -13.89 -1.62 13.39
C PRO A 294 -12.74 -1.31 14.37
N LEU A 295 -13.03 -1.26 15.67
CA LEU A 295 -12.00 -1.09 16.71
C LEU A 295 -11.04 -2.28 16.76
N SER A 296 -11.55 -3.50 16.56
CA SER A 296 -10.75 -4.72 16.56
C SER A 296 -9.72 -4.73 15.42
N TYR A 297 -10.05 -4.24 14.23
CA TYR A 297 -9.11 -4.04 13.13
C TYR A 297 -8.02 -3.02 13.47
N SER A 298 -8.44 -1.90 14.06
CA SER A 298 -7.52 -0.83 14.49
C SER A 298 -6.52 -1.34 15.54
N LEU A 299 -7.01 -2.17 16.47
CA LEU A 299 -6.18 -2.85 17.45
C LEU A 299 -5.21 -3.84 16.79
N ALA A 300 -5.69 -4.67 15.86
CA ALA A 300 -4.86 -5.62 15.12
C ALA A 300 -3.72 -4.92 14.38
N LEU A 301 -3.98 -3.74 13.79
CA LEU A 301 -2.94 -2.91 13.17
C LEU A 301 -1.89 -2.46 14.19
N LEU A 302 -2.29 -1.94 15.36
CA LEU A 302 -1.37 -1.52 16.41
C LEU A 302 -0.51 -2.68 16.94
N VAL A 303 -1.12 -3.85 17.14
CA VAL A 303 -0.40 -5.06 17.55
C VAL A 303 0.60 -5.47 16.47
N SER A 304 0.22 -5.40 15.19
CA SER A 304 1.10 -5.74 14.06
C SER A 304 2.35 -4.86 13.96
N VAL A 305 2.25 -3.58 14.37
CA VAL A 305 3.40 -2.68 14.41
C VAL A 305 4.40 -3.11 15.48
N LYS A 306 3.91 -3.48 16.67
CA LYS A 306 4.77 -3.89 17.78
C LYS A 306 5.36 -5.29 17.56
N TRP A 307 4.61 -6.20 16.91
CA TRP A 307 4.99 -7.60 16.68
C TRP A 307 5.04 -7.89 15.18
N ALA A 308 5.97 -7.23 14.49
CA ALA A 308 6.05 -7.28 13.03
C ALA A 308 6.61 -8.61 12.47
N THR A 309 7.33 -9.40 13.28
CA THR A 309 7.98 -10.64 12.83
C THR A 309 7.27 -11.86 13.37
N LEU A 310 6.60 -12.60 12.49
CA LEU A 310 5.99 -13.89 12.81
C LEU A 310 6.71 -15.03 12.09
N SER A 311 6.86 -16.15 12.80
CA SER A 311 7.24 -17.40 12.15
C SER A 311 6.06 -17.94 11.34
N VAL A 312 6.36 -18.71 10.28
CA VAL A 312 5.34 -19.39 9.46
C VAL A 312 4.49 -20.31 10.35
N PHE A 313 5.10 -20.95 11.35
CA PHE A 313 4.41 -21.85 12.28
C PHE A 313 3.34 -21.12 13.12
N ILE A 314 3.68 -19.97 13.73
CA ILE A 314 2.71 -19.18 14.50
C ILE A 314 1.60 -18.68 13.60
N THR A 315 1.93 -18.31 12.35
CA THR A 315 0.95 -17.87 11.36
C THR A 315 -0.07 -18.97 11.03
N ILE A 316 0.40 -20.22 10.85
CA ILE A 316 -0.46 -21.38 10.60
C ILE A 316 -1.38 -21.65 11.80
N ILE A 317 -0.81 -21.73 13.02
CA ILE A 317 -1.60 -21.98 14.23
C ILE A 317 -2.65 -20.89 14.43
N GLY A 318 -2.27 -19.62 14.31
CA GLY A 318 -3.20 -18.51 14.44
C GLY A 318 -4.32 -18.56 13.40
N THR A 319 -4.01 -18.96 12.16
CA THR A 319 -5.01 -19.10 11.09
C THR A 319 -5.97 -20.25 11.39
N ILE A 320 -5.48 -21.37 11.95
CA ILE A 320 -6.33 -22.48 12.38
C ILE A 320 -7.28 -22.03 13.51
N ILE A 321 -6.75 -21.34 14.53
CA ILE A 321 -7.57 -20.82 15.65
C ILE A 321 -8.63 -19.84 15.13
N GLY A 322 -8.24 -18.88 14.30
CA GLY A 322 -9.19 -17.94 13.68
C GLY A 322 -10.25 -18.65 12.84
N SER A 323 -9.86 -19.71 12.11
CA SER A 323 -10.79 -20.51 11.30
C SER A 323 -11.79 -21.28 12.15
N ILE A 324 -11.38 -21.84 13.29
CA ILE A 324 -12.29 -22.54 14.22
C ILE A 324 -13.37 -21.57 14.71
N LEU A 325 -12.97 -20.34 15.09
CA LEU A 325 -13.92 -19.30 15.49
C LEU A 325 -14.84 -18.87 14.33
N ALA A 326 -14.31 -18.72 13.12
CA ALA A 326 -15.08 -18.39 11.93
C ALA A 326 -16.10 -19.48 11.57
N VAL A 327 -15.71 -20.76 11.64
CA VAL A 327 -16.60 -21.90 11.41
C VAL A 327 -17.71 -21.94 12.47
N PHE A 328 -17.38 -21.66 13.74
CA PHE A 328 -18.39 -21.55 14.79
C PHE A 328 -19.43 -20.45 14.48
N ILE A 329 -18.99 -19.27 14.04
CA ILE A 329 -19.88 -18.18 13.62
C ILE A 329 -20.78 -18.62 12.45
N ILE A 330 -20.21 -19.32 11.46
CA ILE A 330 -20.97 -19.83 10.31
C ILE A 330 -22.04 -20.83 10.77
N ILE A 331 -21.72 -21.75 11.68
CA ILE A 331 -22.68 -22.71 12.22
C ILE A 331 -23.85 -21.97 12.90
N ILE A 332 -23.55 -21.00 13.77
CA ILE A 332 -24.58 -20.18 14.43
C ILE A 332 -25.44 -19.42 13.40
N ALA A 333 -24.82 -18.84 12.37
CA ALA A 333 -25.54 -18.16 11.30
C ALA A 333 -26.50 -19.10 10.53
N THR A 334 -26.09 -20.35 10.27
CA THR A 334 -26.96 -21.33 9.58
C THR A 334 -28.14 -21.80 10.42
N GLN A 335 -28.09 -21.64 11.75
CA GLN A 335 -29.18 -21.97 12.66
C GLN A 335 -30.15 -20.79 12.89
N SER A 336 -29.91 -19.64 12.25
CA SER A 336 -30.83 -18.50 12.28
C SER A 336 -32.18 -18.90 11.67
N PRO A 337 -33.33 -18.63 12.33
CA PRO A 337 -33.54 -17.59 13.35
C PRO A 337 -33.35 -18.03 14.82
N CYS A 338 -33.23 -19.33 15.13
CA CYS A 338 -33.17 -19.82 16.51
C CYS A 338 -31.86 -20.60 16.80
N PRO A 339 -30.70 -19.93 16.85
CA PRO A 339 -29.43 -20.55 17.20
C PRO A 339 -29.34 -20.89 18.70
N TRP A 340 -28.28 -21.61 19.07
CA TRP A 340 -28.00 -21.93 20.47
C TRP A 340 -27.86 -20.66 21.32
N TRP A 341 -28.47 -20.68 22.50
CA TRP A 341 -28.45 -19.57 23.46
C TRP A 341 -29.08 -18.26 22.95
N ALA A 342 -29.94 -18.34 21.93
CA ALA A 342 -30.76 -17.20 21.48
C ALA A 342 -31.49 -16.54 22.65
N ASP A 343 -31.65 -15.21 22.58
CA ASP A 343 -32.30 -14.37 23.60
C ASP A 343 -31.72 -14.45 25.03
N THR A 344 -30.52 -15.01 25.21
CA THR A 344 -29.83 -15.02 26.51
C THR A 344 -28.67 -14.03 26.57
N LEU A 345 -28.47 -13.39 27.74
CA LEU A 345 -27.35 -12.46 27.97
C LEU A 345 -25.99 -13.15 27.80
N HIS A 346 -25.86 -14.40 28.24
CA HIS A 346 -24.61 -15.17 28.12
C HIS A 346 -24.28 -15.47 26.65
N GLY A 347 -25.27 -15.88 25.85
CA GLY A 347 -25.10 -16.08 24.41
C GLY A 347 -24.65 -14.80 23.70
N ALA A 348 -25.29 -13.67 24.03
CA ALA A 348 -24.93 -12.35 23.50
C ALA A 348 -23.46 -11.98 23.77
N LEU A 349 -23.00 -12.12 25.02
CA LEU A 349 -21.62 -11.80 25.41
C LEU A 349 -20.60 -12.73 24.74
N ILE A 350 -20.89 -14.04 24.69
CA ILE A 350 -20.02 -15.03 24.04
C ILE A 350 -19.86 -14.70 22.55
N MET A 351 -20.96 -14.39 21.86
CA MET A 351 -20.90 -14.08 20.43
C MET A 351 -20.10 -12.81 20.15
N LEU A 352 -20.25 -11.75 20.96
CA LEU A 352 -19.45 -10.53 20.81
C LEU A 352 -17.96 -10.80 21.02
N VAL A 353 -17.59 -11.59 22.03
CA VAL A 353 -16.19 -11.96 22.31
C VAL A 353 -15.62 -12.80 21.17
N ILE A 354 -16.37 -13.78 20.64
CA ILE A 354 -15.93 -14.63 19.53
C ILE A 354 -15.70 -13.79 18.26
N TRP A 355 -16.64 -12.92 17.90
CA TRP A 355 -16.49 -12.02 16.75
C TRP A 355 -15.29 -11.08 16.92
N PHE A 356 -15.11 -10.50 18.10
CA PHE A 356 -13.98 -9.63 18.39
C PHE A 356 -12.64 -10.37 18.27
N LEU A 357 -12.49 -11.52 18.95
CA LEU A 357 -11.25 -12.32 18.94
C LEU A 357 -10.92 -12.83 17.53
N MET A 358 -11.93 -13.35 16.82
CA MET A 358 -11.77 -13.81 15.44
C MET A 358 -11.24 -12.68 14.55
N THR A 359 -11.84 -11.49 14.64
CA THR A 359 -11.45 -10.34 13.83
C THR A 359 -10.05 -9.87 14.18
N VAL A 360 -9.69 -9.72 15.46
CA VAL A 360 -8.33 -9.34 15.88
C VAL A 360 -7.28 -10.33 15.36
N ILE A 361 -7.52 -11.64 15.56
CA ILE A 361 -6.55 -12.69 15.18
C ILE A 361 -6.37 -12.71 13.66
N ILE A 362 -7.45 -12.80 12.88
CA ILE A 362 -7.37 -12.91 11.42
C ILE A 362 -6.82 -11.61 10.81
N ALA A 363 -7.27 -10.44 11.29
CA ALA A 363 -6.75 -9.16 10.80
C ALA A 363 -5.26 -8.99 11.09
N TYR A 364 -4.80 -9.35 12.30
CA TYR A 364 -3.39 -9.30 12.68
C TYR A 364 -2.54 -10.20 11.76
N LEU A 365 -2.97 -11.44 11.54
CA LEU A 365 -2.28 -12.39 10.66
C LEU A 365 -2.25 -11.90 9.21
N ARG A 366 -3.37 -11.37 8.70
CA ARG A 366 -3.44 -10.79 7.36
C ARG A 366 -2.44 -9.63 7.19
N ILE A 367 -2.41 -8.69 8.13
CA ILE A 367 -1.54 -7.50 8.05
C ILE A 367 -0.07 -7.89 8.12
N THR A 368 0.30 -8.72 9.09
CA THR A 368 1.69 -9.16 9.29
C THR A 368 2.20 -10.01 8.12
N THR A 369 1.42 -10.98 7.64
CA THR A 369 1.79 -11.78 6.46
C THR A 369 1.84 -10.94 5.19
N GLY A 370 0.91 -10.00 4.99
CA GLY A 370 0.93 -9.05 3.88
C GLY A 370 2.18 -8.18 3.87
N ASN A 371 2.56 -7.62 5.02
CA ASN A 371 3.79 -6.84 5.17
C ASN A 371 5.04 -7.68 4.88
N PHE A 372 5.06 -8.92 5.37
CA PHE A 372 6.15 -9.85 5.09
C PHE A 372 6.28 -10.16 3.59
N ILE A 373 5.17 -10.53 2.93
CA ILE A 373 5.13 -10.82 1.50
C ILE A 373 5.63 -9.61 0.71
N LYS A 374 5.18 -8.40 1.07
CA LYS A 374 5.59 -7.15 0.42
C LYS A 374 7.09 -6.87 0.57
N GLY A 375 7.69 -7.20 1.72
CA GLY A 375 9.13 -7.06 1.93
C GLY A 375 9.97 -8.04 1.11
N GLU A 376 9.47 -9.26 0.88
CA GLU A 376 10.12 -10.29 0.05
C GLU A 376 9.83 -10.14 -1.45
N TRP A 377 8.83 -9.33 -1.81
CA TRP A 377 8.32 -9.17 -3.17
C TRP A 377 9.35 -8.46 -4.05
N SER A 378 9.91 -9.21 -5.00
CA SER A 378 10.70 -8.72 -6.12
C SER A 378 10.08 -9.23 -7.41
N GLU A 379 9.82 -8.33 -8.36
CA GLU A 379 9.25 -8.66 -9.69
C GLU A 379 10.01 -9.81 -10.38
N GLU A 380 11.31 -9.90 -10.12
CA GLU A 380 12.21 -10.93 -10.68
C GLU A 380 11.91 -12.34 -10.15
N LYS A 381 11.49 -12.49 -8.88
CA LYS A 381 11.13 -13.80 -8.28
C LYS A 381 9.82 -14.33 -8.84
N VAL A 382 8.84 -13.46 -9.06
CA VAL A 382 7.52 -13.83 -9.59
C VAL A 382 7.65 -14.30 -11.04
N PHE A 383 8.42 -13.56 -11.86
CA PHE A 383 8.69 -13.96 -13.25
C PHE A 383 9.42 -15.31 -13.33
N LYS A 384 10.41 -15.55 -12.46
CA LYS A 384 11.10 -16.85 -12.34
C LYS A 384 10.17 -17.98 -11.87
N MET A 385 9.21 -17.71 -10.97
CA MET A 385 8.20 -18.71 -10.56
C MET A 385 7.24 -19.07 -11.69
N PHE A 386 6.73 -18.08 -12.43
CA PHE A 386 5.86 -18.34 -13.59
C PHE A 386 6.60 -19.10 -14.69
N GLN A 387 7.87 -18.77 -14.97
CA GLN A 387 8.69 -19.53 -15.92
C GLN A 387 8.96 -20.98 -15.46
N ARG A 388 9.13 -21.20 -14.15
CA ARG A 388 9.39 -22.53 -13.59
C ARG A 388 8.15 -23.43 -13.64
N ASN A 389 6.95 -22.87 -13.42
CA ASN A 389 5.69 -23.63 -13.53
C ASN A 389 5.25 -23.83 -14.99
N HIS A 390 5.57 -22.91 -15.92
CA HIS A 390 5.34 -23.16 -17.35
C HIS A 390 6.19 -24.31 -17.90
N ARG A 391 7.41 -24.51 -17.37
CA ARG A 391 8.28 -25.65 -17.72
C ARG A 391 7.82 -26.99 -17.16
N SER A 392 6.99 -27.02 -16.12
CA SER A 392 6.42 -28.26 -15.58
C SER A 392 5.06 -28.62 -16.19
N ALA A 393 4.35 -27.66 -16.78
CA ALA A 393 3.04 -27.89 -17.42
C ALA A 393 3.16 -28.33 -18.90
N PHE A 394 4.24 -27.95 -19.59
CA PHE A 394 4.58 -28.46 -20.92
C PHE A 394 5.77 -29.41 -20.80
N GLY A 395 5.48 -30.70 -20.64
CA GLY A 395 6.49 -31.76 -20.72
C GLY A 395 7.13 -31.80 -22.11
N ILE A 396 8.16 -30.98 -22.33
CA ILE A 396 9.00 -31.06 -23.52
C ILE A 396 10.35 -31.59 -23.06
N GLY A 397 10.56 -32.86 -23.41
CA GLY A 397 11.76 -33.62 -23.12
C GLY A 397 13.03 -32.99 -23.70
N HIS A 398 14.14 -33.41 -23.10
CA HIS A 398 15.51 -33.11 -23.50
C HIS A 398 15.70 -32.99 -25.01
N THR A 399 16.04 -31.79 -25.47
CA THR A 399 16.94 -31.63 -26.63
C THR A 399 18.12 -30.78 -26.20
N ARG A 400 19.27 -31.43 -26.19
CA ARG A 400 20.58 -30.89 -25.85
C ARG A 400 21.03 -30.02 -27.02
N THR A 401 20.65 -28.76 -27.06
CA THR A 401 21.25 -27.76 -27.96
C THR A 401 22.12 -26.80 -27.16
N ARG A 402 23.41 -26.98 -27.36
CA ARG A 402 24.52 -26.21 -26.83
C ARG A 402 24.51 -24.84 -27.52
N SER A 403 23.92 -23.83 -26.89
CA SER A 403 24.17 -22.42 -27.21
C SER A 403 23.93 -21.59 -25.95
N GLY A 404 25.04 -21.23 -25.31
CA GLY A 404 25.03 -20.44 -24.09
C GLY A 404 24.76 -18.98 -24.40
N TYR A 405 23.54 -18.52 -24.11
CA TYR A 405 23.23 -17.12 -23.87
C TYR A 405 22.34 -17.02 -22.64
N GLN A 406 22.98 -17.00 -21.46
CA GLN A 406 22.37 -16.54 -20.23
C GLN A 406 22.52 -15.01 -20.17
N THR A 407 21.45 -14.28 -20.45
CA THR A 407 21.34 -12.87 -20.07
C THR A 407 21.20 -12.78 -18.55
N ASN A 408 22.33 -12.68 -17.86
CA ASN A 408 22.40 -12.31 -16.44
C ASN A 408 22.02 -10.84 -16.30
N ILE A 409 20.74 -10.56 -16.01
CA ILE A 409 20.28 -9.28 -15.48
C ILE A 409 19.69 -9.61 -14.12
N GLY A 410 20.50 -9.54 -13.06
CA GLY A 410 20.07 -9.93 -11.71
C GLY A 410 21.20 -10.15 -10.70
N GLY A 411 22.34 -9.48 -10.88
CA GLY A 411 23.40 -9.45 -9.86
C GLY A 411 23.22 -8.23 -8.96
N TYR A 412 23.49 -8.38 -7.66
CA TYR A 412 23.75 -7.24 -6.78
C TYR A 412 24.72 -6.25 -7.46
N PRO A 413 24.57 -4.92 -7.27
CA PRO A 413 25.45 -3.95 -7.90
C PRO A 413 26.88 -4.23 -7.47
N GLN A 414 27.70 -4.70 -8.42
CA GLN A 414 29.12 -4.89 -8.23
C GLN A 414 29.81 -3.59 -8.60
N TRP A 415 30.11 -2.79 -7.59
CA TRP A 415 30.84 -1.54 -7.75
C TRP A 415 32.31 -1.83 -8.02
N GLU A 416 32.82 -1.31 -9.12
CA GLU A 416 34.23 -1.34 -9.46
C GLU A 416 34.74 0.10 -9.55
N ILE A 417 35.94 0.34 -9.03
CA ILE A 417 36.55 1.66 -9.04
C ILE A 417 37.33 1.85 -10.33
N VAL A 418 37.14 3.00 -10.98
CA VAL A 418 37.98 3.42 -12.08
C VAL A 418 38.70 4.70 -11.72
N SER A 419 39.99 4.73 -12.01
CA SER A 419 40.86 5.88 -11.85
C SER A 419 41.63 6.15 -13.14
N GLY A 420 41.95 7.42 -13.37
CA GLY A 420 42.68 7.81 -14.56
C GLY A 420 43.04 9.29 -14.57
N LYS A 421 43.64 9.72 -15.68
CA LYS A 421 44.02 11.11 -15.92
C LYS A 421 43.59 11.54 -17.32
N VAL A 422 42.99 12.71 -17.41
CA VAL A 422 42.69 13.37 -18.67
C VAL A 422 43.87 14.26 -19.05
N VAL A 423 44.36 14.11 -20.26
CA VAL A 423 45.43 14.94 -20.85
C VAL A 423 44.96 15.54 -22.16
N SER A 424 45.62 16.61 -22.59
CA SER A 424 45.52 17.08 -23.97
C SER A 424 46.92 17.13 -24.57
N SER A 425 47.19 16.28 -25.57
CA SER A 425 48.50 16.18 -26.22
C SER A 425 48.85 17.39 -27.09
N ARG A 426 47.85 18.17 -27.54
CA ARG A 426 48.06 19.35 -28.41
C ARG A 426 48.02 20.68 -27.65
N ASN A 427 47.27 20.76 -26.56
CA ASN A 427 46.96 22.01 -25.88
C ASN A 427 47.26 21.98 -24.37
N SER A 428 48.41 21.45 -23.98
CA SER A 428 48.80 21.33 -22.55
C SER A 428 48.97 22.68 -21.83
N ALA A 429 48.99 23.80 -22.55
CA ALA A 429 49.11 25.16 -22.03
C ALA A 429 47.76 25.86 -21.75
N ASP A 430 46.62 25.27 -22.14
CA ASP A 430 45.30 25.88 -21.91
C ASP A 430 44.97 25.88 -20.40
N VAL A 431 44.52 27.03 -19.90
CA VAL A 431 44.17 27.25 -18.48
C VAL A 431 42.65 27.33 -18.35
N PHE A 432 42.07 26.59 -17.40
CA PHE A 432 40.63 26.63 -17.14
C PHE A 432 40.25 27.87 -16.32
N HIS A 433 39.09 28.45 -16.60
CA HIS A 433 38.60 29.69 -16.01
C HIS A 433 37.72 29.49 -14.77
N GLY A 434 37.45 28.25 -14.36
CA GLY A 434 36.66 27.91 -13.15
C GLY A 434 35.17 27.68 -13.40
N ASN A 435 34.76 27.80 -14.66
CA ASN A 435 33.38 27.68 -15.13
C ASN A 435 33.15 26.40 -15.94
N GLU A 436 34.21 25.62 -16.16
CA GLU A 436 34.21 24.40 -16.93
C GLU A 436 33.90 23.17 -16.06
N ILE A 437 33.16 22.24 -16.64
CA ILE A 437 32.79 20.96 -16.03
C ILE A 437 33.40 19.85 -16.86
N LEU A 438 34.27 19.07 -16.22
CA LEU A 438 34.76 17.81 -16.75
C LEU A 438 33.74 16.70 -16.44
N GLU A 439 33.28 16.01 -17.46
CA GLU A 439 32.39 14.86 -17.33
C GLU A 439 33.09 13.60 -17.86
N VAL A 440 33.30 12.64 -16.97
CA VAL A 440 33.88 11.33 -17.28
C VAL A 440 32.79 10.28 -17.11
N SER A 441 32.62 9.40 -18.10
CA SER A 441 31.62 8.35 -18.07
C SER A 441 32.15 7.02 -18.59
N VAL A 442 31.64 5.93 -18.03
CA VAL A 442 31.84 4.57 -18.56
C VAL A 442 30.57 4.16 -19.26
N VAL A 443 30.70 3.77 -20.52
CA VAL A 443 29.57 3.30 -21.33
C VAL A 443 29.83 1.91 -21.86
N ASN A 444 28.76 1.14 -22.03
CA ASN A 444 28.79 -0.11 -22.77
C ASN A 444 28.45 0.19 -24.24
N ALA A 445 29.44 0.05 -25.11
CA ALA A 445 29.37 0.22 -26.56
C ALA A 445 29.49 -1.14 -27.30
N SER A 446 29.11 -2.26 -26.67
CA SER A 446 29.23 -3.61 -27.27
C SER A 446 28.33 -3.84 -28.49
N LEU A 447 27.35 -2.98 -28.74
CA LEU A 447 26.42 -3.06 -29.87
C LEU A 447 26.56 -1.78 -30.69
N MET A 448 27.09 -1.86 -31.93
CA MET A 448 27.34 -0.68 -32.76
C MET A 448 26.05 0.06 -33.18
N ASP A 449 24.92 -0.66 -33.28
CA ASP A 449 23.64 -0.11 -33.73
C ASP A 449 22.64 0.21 -32.60
N ALA A 450 23.05 0.04 -31.34
CA ALA A 450 22.20 0.30 -30.17
C ALA A 450 22.72 1.48 -29.35
N PRO A 451 21.84 2.27 -28.70
CA PRO A 451 22.27 3.38 -27.86
C PRO A 451 23.18 2.89 -26.72
N SER A 452 24.33 3.54 -26.56
CA SER A 452 25.32 3.17 -25.54
C SER A 452 24.73 3.27 -24.14
N ILE A 453 24.85 2.20 -23.34
CA ILE A 453 24.29 2.14 -21.99
C ILE A 453 25.28 2.78 -21.01
N LEU A 454 24.83 3.79 -20.26
CA LEU A 454 25.63 4.46 -19.22
C LEU A 454 25.79 3.55 -18.00
N LEU A 455 27.03 3.18 -17.67
CA LEU A 455 27.37 2.32 -16.52
C LEU A 455 27.76 3.13 -15.27
N GLY A 456 28.28 4.33 -15.46
CA GLY A 456 28.66 5.25 -14.39
C GLY A 456 29.17 6.57 -14.93
N ARG A 457 29.07 7.64 -14.14
CA ARG A 457 29.48 8.99 -14.54
C ARG A 457 29.92 9.82 -13.34
N GLN A 458 30.93 10.64 -13.53
CA GLN A 458 31.40 11.65 -12.59
C GLN A 458 31.48 13.00 -13.29
N LYS A 459 31.01 14.05 -12.61
CA LYS A 459 31.20 15.44 -13.02
C LYS A 459 32.11 16.13 -12.03
N ILE A 460 33.16 16.77 -12.52
CA ILE A 460 34.17 17.48 -11.74
C ILE A 460 34.17 18.93 -12.23
N ARG A 461 33.93 19.88 -11.32
CA ARG A 461 34.09 21.30 -11.62
C ARG A 461 35.57 21.64 -11.61
N LEU A 462 36.07 22.22 -12.69
CA LEU A 462 37.46 22.64 -12.81
C LEU A 462 37.66 23.97 -12.08
N GLN A 463 38.80 24.13 -11.41
CA GLN A 463 39.15 25.36 -10.71
C GLN A 463 39.82 26.36 -11.66
N ALA A 464 39.65 27.65 -11.37
CA ALA A 464 40.34 28.70 -12.10
C ALA A 464 41.87 28.53 -11.94
N GLY A 465 42.60 28.53 -13.05
CA GLY A 465 44.06 28.30 -13.04
C GLY A 465 44.48 26.83 -13.17
N GLN A 466 43.54 25.88 -13.14
CA GLN A 466 43.84 24.46 -13.29
C GLN A 466 44.32 24.16 -14.72
N ARG A 467 45.25 23.19 -14.85
CA ARG A 467 45.79 22.72 -16.14
C ARG A 467 45.69 21.20 -16.24
N PHE A 468 45.86 20.67 -17.44
CA PHE A 468 46.10 19.23 -17.63
C PHE A 468 47.42 18.80 -16.95
N PRO A 469 47.53 17.57 -16.41
CA PRO A 469 46.54 16.50 -16.36
C PRO A 469 45.51 16.63 -15.24
N ILE A 470 44.23 16.34 -15.53
CA ILE A 470 43.16 16.28 -14.51
C ILE A 470 42.95 14.83 -14.09
N ARG A 471 43.08 14.53 -12.79
CA ARG A 471 42.85 13.19 -12.25
C ARG A 471 41.37 12.99 -11.90
N PHE A 472 40.87 11.78 -12.10
CA PHE A 472 39.50 11.41 -11.71
C PHE A 472 39.50 10.01 -11.08
N GLN A 473 38.50 9.77 -10.23
CA GLN A 473 38.25 8.49 -9.62
C GLN A 473 36.77 8.38 -9.23
N PHE A 474 36.08 7.35 -9.73
CA PHE A 474 34.68 7.08 -9.39
C PHE A 474 34.33 5.60 -9.50
N TYR A 475 33.19 5.26 -8.90
CA TYR A 475 32.63 3.92 -8.93
C TYR A 475 31.64 3.77 -10.08
N TYR A 476 31.66 2.64 -10.77
CA TYR A 476 30.68 2.29 -11.79
C TYR A 476 30.09 0.90 -11.51
N ASP A 477 28.85 0.68 -11.94
CA ASP A 477 28.14 -0.57 -11.70
C ASP A 477 28.44 -1.57 -12.82
N LYS A 478 29.25 -2.59 -12.50
CA LYS A 478 29.63 -3.67 -13.42
C LYS A 478 28.46 -4.57 -13.78
N SER A 479 27.46 -4.71 -12.91
CA SER A 479 26.33 -5.64 -13.08
C SER A 479 25.42 -5.26 -14.26
N ARG A 480 25.41 -3.97 -14.64
CA ARG A 480 24.66 -3.44 -15.78
C ARG A 480 25.31 -3.75 -17.14
N ALA A 481 26.59 -4.11 -17.13
CA ALA A 481 27.27 -4.58 -18.32
C ALA A 481 27.04 -6.09 -18.43
N GLY A 482 26.10 -6.50 -19.28
CA GLY A 482 25.84 -7.92 -19.58
C GLY A 482 27.12 -8.70 -19.95
N PRO A 483 27.07 -10.05 -20.03
CA PRO A 483 28.25 -10.93 -20.03
C PRO A 483 29.20 -10.86 -21.26
N GLY A 484 29.14 -9.81 -22.07
CA GLY A 484 30.09 -9.56 -23.15
C GLY A 484 31.34 -8.82 -22.65
N TYR A 485 32.50 -9.47 -22.73
CA TYR A 485 33.79 -8.93 -22.30
C TYR A 485 34.40 -7.85 -23.22
N GLY A 486 33.67 -7.36 -24.24
CA GLY A 486 34.28 -6.64 -25.38
C GLY A 486 34.08 -5.13 -25.50
N GLY A 487 33.06 -4.50 -24.88
CA GLY A 487 32.63 -3.16 -25.32
C GLY A 487 32.60 -2.04 -24.28
N ARG A 488 33.37 -2.10 -23.18
CA ARG A 488 33.38 -1.01 -22.18
C ARG A 488 34.36 0.08 -22.57
N THR A 489 33.83 1.26 -22.90
CA THR A 489 34.62 2.41 -23.31
C THR A 489 34.40 3.58 -22.36
N MET A 490 35.45 4.36 -22.14
CA MET A 490 35.36 5.61 -21.40
C MET A 490 35.09 6.76 -22.37
N GLN A 491 34.19 7.66 -21.97
CA GLN A 491 33.90 8.90 -22.67
C GLN A 491 34.19 10.07 -21.75
N VAL A 492 34.90 11.06 -22.27
CA VAL A 492 35.29 12.27 -21.57
C VAL A 492 34.87 13.47 -22.39
N ARG A 493 34.20 14.41 -21.75
CA ARG A 493 33.90 15.71 -22.33
C ARG A 493 34.11 16.82 -21.33
N ILE A 494 34.55 17.98 -21.80
CA ILE A 494 34.65 19.20 -21.00
C ILE A 494 33.69 20.22 -21.61
N THR A 495 32.77 20.72 -20.81
CA THR A 495 31.77 21.71 -21.24
C THR A 495 31.87 22.98 -20.39
N ASN A 496 31.55 24.13 -20.98
CA ASN A 496 31.34 25.37 -20.21
C ASN A 496 29.99 25.34 -19.47
N TYR A 497 29.74 26.27 -18.55
CA TYR A 497 28.49 26.41 -17.78
C TYR A 497 27.24 26.52 -18.67
N ASN A 498 27.39 27.09 -19.87
CA ASN A 498 26.32 27.20 -20.87
C ASN A 498 26.09 25.89 -21.67
N GLY A 499 26.80 24.81 -21.35
CA GLY A 499 26.68 23.51 -22.04
C GLY A 499 27.48 23.40 -23.34
N HIS A 500 28.24 24.43 -23.74
CA HIS A 500 29.09 24.40 -24.93
C HIS A 500 30.26 23.43 -24.73
N LEU A 501 30.44 22.52 -25.69
CA LEU A 501 31.51 21.51 -25.69
C LEU A 501 32.85 22.16 -26.05
N LEU A 502 33.85 22.01 -25.18
CA LEU A 502 35.20 22.54 -25.35
C LEU A 502 36.19 21.45 -25.73
N TYR A 503 36.12 20.29 -25.06
CA TYR A 503 37.01 19.15 -25.35
C TYR A 503 36.22 17.84 -25.34
N ILE A 504 36.62 16.90 -26.18
CA ILE A 504 36.07 15.54 -26.24
C ILE A 504 37.15 14.51 -26.57
N ASN A 505 36.94 13.25 -26.17
CA ASN A 505 37.78 12.15 -26.62
C ASN A 505 37.27 11.55 -27.94
N ASP A 506 38.04 11.70 -29.02
CA ASP A 506 37.65 11.18 -30.34
C ASP A 506 37.84 9.66 -30.48
N MET A 507 38.66 9.04 -29.62
CA MET A 507 38.96 7.61 -29.68
C MET A 507 38.27 6.83 -28.58
N GLN A 508 37.71 5.68 -28.94
CA GLN A 508 37.20 4.70 -27.99
C GLN A 508 38.35 4.26 -27.06
N THR A 509 38.28 4.70 -25.81
CA THR A 509 39.30 4.35 -24.82
C THR A 509 38.81 3.15 -24.01
N PRO A 510 39.40 1.96 -24.18
CA PRO A 510 38.97 0.78 -23.44
C PRO A 510 39.24 0.96 -21.95
N LEU A 511 38.33 0.45 -21.13
CA LEU A 511 38.47 0.49 -19.67
C LEU A 511 39.70 -0.34 -19.22
N LYS A 512 40.72 0.32 -18.67
CA LYS A 512 41.90 -0.31 -18.03
C LYS A 512 42.11 0.26 -16.63
N HIS A 513 42.98 -0.35 -15.83
CA HIS A 513 43.37 0.23 -14.55
C HIS A 513 44.30 1.44 -14.80
N ASN A 514 44.00 2.61 -14.22
CA ASN A 514 44.79 3.84 -14.33
C ASN A 514 44.94 4.37 -15.78
N VAL A 515 43.82 4.67 -16.45
CA VAL A 515 43.78 5.06 -17.87
C VAL A 515 44.26 6.51 -18.08
N LYS A 516 45.05 6.73 -19.13
CA LYS A 516 45.33 8.06 -19.68
C LYS A 516 44.41 8.33 -20.86
N ILE A 517 43.53 9.32 -20.76
CA ILE A 517 42.57 9.68 -21.80
C ILE A 517 43.01 10.99 -22.44
N ASP A 518 43.26 10.96 -23.75
CA ASP A 518 43.62 12.14 -24.52
C ASP A 518 42.36 12.82 -25.08
N VAL A 519 42.22 14.13 -24.80
CA VAL A 519 41.09 14.94 -25.28
C VAL A 519 41.57 15.98 -26.29
N LYS A 520 40.78 16.15 -27.35
CA LYS A 520 40.97 17.19 -28.34
C LYS A 520 39.99 18.31 -28.12
N ARG A 521 40.42 19.53 -28.45
CA ARG A 521 39.55 20.69 -28.47
C ARG A 521 38.58 20.58 -29.64
N VAL A 522 37.30 20.84 -29.39
CA VAL A 522 36.21 20.82 -30.39
C VAL A 522 36.15 22.12 -31.16
#